data_AF-A0A392QMD5-F1
#
_entry.id   AF-A0A392QMD5-F1
#
_cell.length_a   1.000
_cell.length_b   1.000
_cell.length_c   1.000
_cell.angle_alpha   90.00
_cell.angle_beta   90.00
_cell.angle_gamma   90.00
#
_symmetry.space_group_name_H-M   'P 1'
#
loop_
_entity.id
_entity.type
_entity.pdbx_description
1 polymer ?
#
loop_
_entity_poly.entity_id
_entity_poly.type
_entity_poly.pdbx_seq_one_letter_code
_entity_poly.pdbx_strand_id
1 'polypeptide(L)' 'KGKKKGTSFVIDCAKPVEDKIMDIASLEKFLQERIKVGGKAGALGDSVTVTREKSKITVTSDSNFSKR' A
#
# COMPACT_ATOMS: atom_id res chain seq x y z
N LYS A 1 -19.76 -12.40 -13.34
CA LYS A 1 -18.60 -12.42 -12.39
C LYS A 1 -17.82 -11.13 -12.62
N GLY A 2 -18.26 -10.04 -11.99
CA GLY A 2 -17.76 -8.69 -12.28
C GLY A 2 -16.33 -8.51 -11.79
N LYS A 3 -15.42 -8.17 -12.70
CA LYS A 3 -14.04 -7.79 -12.41
C LYS A 3 -14.10 -6.55 -11.51
N LYS A 4 -13.90 -6.74 -10.20
CA LYS A 4 -13.70 -5.63 -9.27
C LYS A 4 -12.52 -4.82 -9.82
N LYS A 5 -12.76 -3.56 -10.17
CA LYS A 5 -11.70 -2.68 -10.67
C LYS A 5 -10.83 -2.33 -9.48
N GLY A 6 -9.82 -3.15 -9.23
CA GLY A 6 -8.84 -2.86 -8.22
C GLY A 6 -8.11 -1.55 -8.56
N THR A 7 -7.99 -0.65 -7.59
CA THR A 7 -7.25 0.60 -7.72
C THR A 7 -5.84 0.39 -7.19
N SER A 8 -4.84 0.66 -8.03
CA SER A 8 -3.42 0.60 -7.66
C SER A 8 -2.85 1.99 -7.43
N PHE A 9 -2.09 2.12 -6.36
CA PHE A 9 -1.41 3.35 -5.94
C PHE A 9 0.08 3.07 -5.86
N VAL A 10 0.86 3.85 -6.59
CA VAL A 10 2.32 3.76 -6.57
C VAL A 10 2.86 4.93 -5.78
N ILE A 11 3.68 4.64 -4.78
CA ILE A 11 4.42 5.60 -3.97
C ILE A 11 5.87 5.50 -4.42
N ASP A 12 6.36 6.55 -5.08
CA ASP A 12 7.76 6.64 -5.48
C ASP A 12 8.58 7.23 -4.33
N CYS A 13 9.46 6.40 -3.78
CA CYS A 13 10.32 6.73 -2.66
C CYS A 13 11.80 6.75 -3.08
N ALA A 14 12.11 6.88 -4.39
CA ALA A 14 13.48 6.83 -4.89
C ALA A 14 14.40 7.86 -4.22
N LYS A 15 13.95 9.12 -4.14
CA LYS A 15 14.69 10.23 -3.52
C LYS A 15 14.99 9.98 -2.02
N PRO A 16 13.99 9.73 -1.16
CA PRO A 16 14.25 9.56 0.27
C PRO A 16 14.96 8.24 0.63
N VAL A 17 14.90 7.21 -0.22
CA VAL A 17 15.68 5.97 -0.03
C VAL A 17 17.15 6.20 -0.37
N GLU A 18 17.45 6.95 -1.44
CA GLU A 18 18.82 7.29 -1.84
C GLU A 18 19.52 8.17 -0.77
N ASP A 19 18.76 9.11 -0.21
CA ASP A 19 19.20 9.95 0.91
C ASP A 19 19.24 9.20 2.26
N LYS A 20 18.90 7.90 2.30
CA LYS A 20 18.83 7.03 3.50
C LYS A 20 17.96 7.55 4.65
N ILE A 21 17.06 8.50 4.37
CA ILE A 21 16.14 9.09 5.34
C ILE A 21 14.85 8.28 5.51
N MET A 22 14.54 7.37 4.56
CA MET A 22 13.32 6.56 4.60
C MET A 22 13.60 5.07 4.38
N ASP A 23 13.01 4.24 5.23
CA ASP A 23 13.05 2.79 5.12
C ASP A 23 11.75 2.23 4.52
N ILE A 24 11.89 1.56 3.37
CA ILE A 24 10.78 0.92 2.65
C ILE A 24 10.14 -0.20 3.49
N ALA A 25 10.93 -0.93 4.27
CA ALA A 25 10.41 -2.03 5.09
C ALA A 25 9.50 -1.50 6.20
N SER A 26 9.91 -0.41 6.85
CA SER A 26 9.10 0.29 7.85
C SER A 26 7.81 0.88 7.24
N LEU A 27 7.89 1.48 6.04
CA LEU A 27 6.70 2.02 5.36
C LEU A 27 5.71 0.93 4.93
N GLU A 28 6.20 -0.20 4.43
CA GLU A 28 5.35 -1.36 4.08
C GLU A 28 4.56 -1.83 5.31
N LYS A 29 5.23 -2.04 6.43
CA LYS A 29 4.60 -2.49 7.67
C LYS A 29 3.61 -1.45 8.20
N PHE A 30 3.98 -0.17 8.15
CA PHE A 30 3.10 0.93 8.51
C PHE A 30 1.83 0.94 7.65
N LEU A 31 1.96 0.79 6.34
CA LEU A 31 0.80 0.73 5.44
C LEU A 31 -0.07 -0.49 5.78
N GLN A 32 0.52 -1.65 6.04
CA GLN A 32 -0.27 -2.83 6.43
C GLN A 32 -1.08 -2.62 7.72
N GLU A 33 -0.48 -2.00 8.74
CA GLU A 33 -1.15 -1.76 10.02
C GLU A 33 -2.14 -0.58 9.98
N ARG A 34 -1.88 0.43 9.15
CA ARG A 34 -2.68 1.67 9.12
C ARG A 34 -3.81 1.63 8.11
N ILE A 35 -3.67 0.83 7.05
CA ILE A 35 -4.73 0.66 6.07
C ILE A 35 -5.92 -0.03 6.73
N LYS A 36 -7.09 0.62 6.60
CA LYS A 36 -8.37 0.11 7.11
C LYS A 36 -9.21 -0.38 5.95
N VAL A 37 -9.77 -1.58 6.09
CA VAL A 37 -10.76 -2.14 5.16
C VAL A 37 -12.05 -2.33 5.93
N GLY A 38 -13.14 -1.70 5.48
CA GLY A 38 -14.46 -1.82 6.13
C GLY A 38 -14.50 -1.36 7.60
N GLY A 39 -13.64 -0.40 7.97
CA GLY A 39 -13.57 0.14 9.34
C GLY A 39 -12.62 -0.59 10.30
N LYS A 40 -12.00 -1.71 9.88
CA LYS A 40 -10.98 -2.41 10.68
C LYS A 40 -9.58 -2.25 10.08
N ALA A 41 -8.63 -1.88 10.94
CA ALA A 41 -7.21 -1.79 10.60
C ALA A 41 -6.56 -3.19 10.58
N GLY A 42 -5.59 -3.43 9.69
CA GLY A 42 -4.84 -4.68 9.63
C GLY A 42 -5.59 -5.89 9.03
N ALA A 43 -6.87 -5.75 8.71
CA ALA A 43 -7.67 -6.78 8.05
C ALA A 43 -7.61 -6.66 6.52
N LEU A 44 -6.39 -6.68 5.96
CA LEU A 44 -6.15 -6.48 4.53
C LEU A 44 -6.68 -7.64 3.68
N GLY A 45 -6.59 -8.88 4.19
CA GLY A 45 -7.03 -10.10 3.51
C GLY A 45 -6.58 -10.14 2.04
N ASP A 46 -7.47 -10.59 1.16
CA ASP A 46 -7.31 -10.50 -0.30
C ASP A 46 -7.79 -9.15 -0.89
N SER A 47 -8.16 -8.18 -0.05
CA SER A 47 -8.73 -6.90 -0.50
C SER A 47 -7.70 -5.83 -0.76
N VAL A 48 -6.55 -5.87 -0.08
CA VAL A 48 -5.45 -4.93 -0.29
C VAL A 48 -4.11 -5.67 -0.27
N THR A 49 -3.34 -5.50 -1.33
CA THR A 49 -2.00 -6.05 -1.50
C THR A 49 -0.98 -4.91 -1.48
N VAL A 50 -0.01 -4.98 -0.60
CA VAL A 50 1.11 -4.03 -0.55
C VAL A 50 2.34 -4.76 -1.08
N THR A 51 2.96 -4.22 -2.12
CA THR A 51 4.18 -4.76 -2.72
C THR A 51 5.28 -3.73 -2.59
N ARG A 52 6.39 -4.12 -1.97
CA ARG A 52 7.59 -3.29 -1.91
C ARG A 52 8.57 -3.62 -3.03
N GLU A 53 9.21 -2.58 -3.53
CA GLU A 53 10.30 -2.63 -4.49
C GLU A 53 11.45 -1.78 -3.95
N LYS A 54 12.60 -1.78 -4.64
CA LYS A 54 13.84 -1.17 -4.13
C LYS A 54 13.73 0.34 -3.87
N SER A 55 12.86 1.02 -4.63
CA SER A 55 12.63 2.46 -4.54
C SER A 55 11.15 2.85 -4.60
N LYS A 56 10.24 1.88 -4.67
CA LYS A 56 8.81 2.12 -4.88
C LYS A 56 7.98 1.18 -4.03
N ILE A 57 6.81 1.62 -3.61
CA ILE A 57 5.79 0.78 -2.98
C ILE A 57 4.52 0.87 -3.82
N THR A 58 3.96 -0.28 -4.17
CA THR A 58 2.70 -0.39 -4.88
C THR A 58 1.64 -0.96 -3.94
N VAL A 59 0.58 -0.20 -3.72
CA VAL A 59 -0.60 -0.63 -2.96
C VAL A 59 -1.72 -0.90 -3.95
N THR A 60 -2.08 -2.15 -4.13
CA THR A 60 -3.22 -2.57 -4.96
C THR A 60 -4.40 -2.87 -4.05
N SER A 61 -5.58 -2.37 -4.38
CA SER A 61 -6.78 -2.56 -3.58
C SER A 61 -7.95 -2.99 -4.46
N ASP A 62 -8.60 -4.11 -4.14
CA ASP A 62 -9.77 -4.64 -4.87
C ASP A 62 -11.10 -4.02 -4.39
N SER A 63 -11.03 -3.21 -3.34
CA SER A 63 -12.15 -2.50 -2.70
C SER A 63 -12.09 -1.00 -3.01
N ASN A 64 -13.16 -0.26 -2.70
CA ASN A 64 -13.27 1.19 -2.89
C ASN A 64 -12.29 1.94 -1.95
N PHE A 65 -11.02 1.95 -2.32
CA PHE A 65 -9.92 2.55 -1.58
C PHE A 65 -9.71 3.98 -2.05
N SER A 66 -9.75 4.93 -1.12
CA SER A 66 -9.60 6.36 -1.41
C SER A 66 -8.44 6.92 -0.59
N LYS A 67 -7.60 7.75 -1.22
CA LYS A 67 -6.39 8.36 -0.64
C LYS A 67 -6.66 9.42 0.45
N ARG A 68 -7.86 9.41 1.06
CA ARG A 68 -8.28 10.42 2.04
C ARG A 68 -7.55 10.27 3.36
#